data_AF-A0A7S3MEP4-F1
#
_entry.id   AF-A0A7S3MEP4-F1
#
_cell.length_a   1.000
_cell.length_b   1.000
_cell.length_c   1.000
_cell.angle_alpha   90.00
_cell.angle_beta   90.00
_cell.angle_gamma   90.00
#
_symmetry.space_group_name_H-M   'P 1'
#
loop_
_entity.id
_entity.type
_entity.pdbx_description
1 polymer ?
#
loop_
_entity_poly.entity_id
_entity_poly.type
_entity_poly.pdbx_seq_one_letter_code
_entity_poly.pdbx_strand_id
1 'polypeptide(L)'
;QTDLEKAYGSAASVVTVTSSTNGSESDSGEVAASVISTATSSYGALGSQFSANPLRITVASSASKMSSVVVKLAHTAPVEYTDGIASDLMVFNTTCLLEDSVSVHEYTCPVSNFVIAHNCTGLRGVMTSYCPVLTPSCAILDPSASTLTHNSTQCRVTAFDAMSTTCLCNVTSTSVTRRRLSSELADSGVLDVVSS
;
A
#
# COMPACT_ATOMS: atom_id res chain seq x y z
N GLN A 1 5.67 18.78 18.37
CA GLN A 1 5.59 19.31 17.00
C GLN A 1 6.68 20.34 16.87
N THR A 2 7.77 20.00 16.20
CA THR A 2 8.95 20.87 16.06
C THR A 2 8.79 21.76 14.84
N ASP A 3 9.22 23.01 14.93
CA ASP A 3 9.00 24.06 13.92
C ASP A 3 9.56 23.77 12.52
N LEU A 4 10.33 22.69 12.35
CA LEU A 4 10.77 22.20 11.04
C LEU A 4 9.66 21.50 10.23
N GLU A 5 8.67 20.89 10.89
CA GLU A 5 7.56 20.19 10.20
C GLU A 5 6.57 21.17 9.54
N LYS A 6 6.63 22.45 9.91
CA LYS A 6 5.68 23.49 9.44
C LYS A 6 6.14 24.20 8.16
N ALA A 7 7.40 24.03 7.75
CA ALA A 7 8.00 24.77 6.63
C ALA A 7 7.80 24.10 5.26
N TYR A 8 7.42 22.82 5.23
CA TYR A 8 7.05 22.10 4.02
C TYR A 8 5.63 21.60 4.24
N GLY A 9 4.68 21.94 3.36
CA GLY A 9 3.28 21.47 3.41
C GLY A 9 3.11 19.95 3.23
N SER A 10 4.11 19.15 3.61
CA SER A 10 4.06 17.69 3.66
C SER A 10 3.23 17.30 4.87
N ALA A 11 2.02 16.80 4.63
CA ALA A 11 1.26 16.13 5.67
C ALA A 11 2.14 15.02 6.28
N ALA A 12 2.20 14.94 7.61
CA ALA A 12 2.93 13.87 8.27
C ALA A 12 2.17 12.54 8.11
N SER A 13 2.90 11.43 7.96
CA SER A 13 2.29 10.10 8.05
C SER A 13 1.82 9.84 9.48
N VAL A 14 0.65 9.21 9.63
CA VAL A 14 -0.02 9.00 10.93
C VAL A 14 -0.23 7.51 11.18
N VAL A 15 -0.02 7.07 12.41
CA VAL A 15 -0.27 5.69 12.83
C VAL A 15 -1.34 5.67 13.92
N THR A 16 -2.35 4.84 13.74
CA THR A 16 -3.40 4.57 14.72
C THR A 16 -3.39 3.08 15.04
N VAL A 17 -3.22 2.72 16.31
CA VAL A 17 -3.21 1.32 16.74
C VAL A 17 -4.58 0.96 17.31
N THR A 18 -5.15 -0.14 16.85
CA THR A 18 -6.43 -0.67 17.33
C THR A 18 -6.24 -2.10 17.85
N SER A 19 -6.62 -2.32 19.10
CA SER A 19 -6.67 -3.66 19.70
C SER A 19 -8.09 -4.22 19.57
N SER A 20 -8.21 -5.44 19.05
CA SER A 20 -9.52 -6.08 18.85
C SER A 20 -9.98 -6.83 20.11
N THR A 21 -10.62 -6.12 21.03
CA THR A 21 -11.32 -6.73 22.17
C THR A 21 -12.75 -7.13 21.78
N ASN A 22 -12.89 -8.20 20.98
CA ASN A 22 -14.20 -8.84 20.84
C ASN A 22 -14.54 -9.54 22.17
N GLY A 23 -15.44 -8.94 22.95
CA GLY A 23 -16.08 -9.51 24.13
C GLY A 23 -15.50 -9.03 25.47
N SER A 24 -16.38 -8.43 26.29
CA SER A 24 -16.24 -8.00 27.70
C SER A 24 -15.31 -6.81 27.99
N GLU A 25 -15.90 -5.76 28.57
CA GLU A 25 -15.31 -4.48 29.04
C GLU A 25 -14.28 -4.62 30.20
N SER A 26 -13.41 -5.63 30.20
CA SER A 26 -12.48 -5.82 31.33
C SER A 26 -11.08 -6.29 30.97
N ASP A 27 -10.69 -6.29 29.70
CA ASP A 27 -9.28 -6.48 29.32
C ASP A 27 -8.74 -5.16 28.76
N SER A 28 -8.44 -4.22 29.65
CA SER A 28 -7.74 -2.97 29.32
C SER A 28 -6.28 -3.30 29.06
N GLY A 29 -6.00 -3.93 27.92
CA GLY A 29 -4.65 -4.14 27.44
C GLY A 29 -3.98 -2.78 27.20
N GLU A 30 -2.82 -2.57 27.79
CA GLU A 30 -1.96 -1.43 27.48
C GLU A 30 -1.31 -1.70 26.12
N VAL A 31 -1.29 -0.67 25.27
CA VAL A 31 -0.68 -0.72 23.95
C VAL A 31 0.30 0.44 23.84
N ALA A 32 1.57 0.12 23.71
CA ALA A 32 2.63 1.08 23.43
C ALA A 32 3.04 0.97 21.96
N ALA A 33 3.19 2.11 21.28
CA ALA A 33 3.64 2.16 19.90
C ALA A 33 4.80 3.14 19.75
N SER A 34 5.83 2.72 19.03
CA SER A 34 6.94 3.57 18.58
C SER A 34 6.96 3.60 17.07
N VAL A 35 7.09 4.79 16.50
CA VAL A 35 7.08 5.03 15.06
C VAL A 35 8.35 5.75 14.66
N ILE A 36 9.05 5.22 13.68
CA ILE A 36 10.25 5.83 13.09
C ILE A 36 10.00 5.97 11.59
N SER A 37 10.01 7.20 11.10
CA SER A 37 9.99 7.47 9.67
C SER A 37 11.39 7.42 9.09
N THR A 38 11.54 6.79 7.93
CA THR A 38 12.82 6.67 7.23
C THR A 38 12.69 7.22 5.81
N ALA A 39 13.71 7.93 5.33
CA ALA A 39 13.70 8.44 3.98
C ALA A 39 13.79 7.30 2.96
N THR A 40 13.03 7.36 1.87
CA THR A 40 13.05 6.38 0.78
C THR A 40 14.46 6.10 0.26
N SER A 41 15.30 7.15 0.18
CA SER A 41 16.71 7.06 -0.24
C SER A 41 17.56 6.11 0.61
N SER A 42 17.16 5.82 1.84
CA SER A 42 17.87 4.88 2.73
C SER A 42 17.79 3.43 2.25
N TYR A 43 16.85 3.11 1.35
CA TYR A 43 16.61 1.77 0.81
C TYR A 43 17.20 1.56 -0.59
N GLY A 44 18.06 2.46 -1.05
CA GLY A 44 18.73 2.35 -2.35
C GLY A 44 17.73 2.25 -3.52
N ALA A 45 17.92 1.26 -4.39
CA ALA A 45 17.07 1.05 -5.57
C ALA A 45 15.63 0.62 -5.24
N LEU A 46 15.37 0.09 -4.04
CA LEU A 46 13.99 -0.19 -3.60
C LEU A 46 13.26 1.11 -3.26
N GLY A 47 13.99 2.11 -2.75
CA GLY A 47 13.46 3.41 -2.38
C GLY A 47 12.76 4.14 -3.53
N SER A 48 13.19 3.94 -4.78
CA SER A 48 12.58 4.57 -5.95
C SER A 48 11.19 4.01 -6.30
N GLN A 49 10.81 2.87 -5.71
CA GLN A 49 9.49 2.28 -5.90
C GLN A 49 8.48 2.82 -4.88
N PHE A 50 8.93 3.53 -3.86
CA PHE A 50 8.05 4.00 -2.79
C PHE A 50 7.45 5.35 -3.11
N SER A 51 6.12 5.44 -3.01
CA SER A 51 5.39 6.70 -3.13
C SER A 51 5.43 7.53 -1.84
N ALA A 52 5.73 6.89 -0.70
CA ALA A 52 5.85 7.51 0.62
C ALA A 52 7.12 7.07 1.36
N ASN A 53 7.52 7.85 2.36
CA ASN A 53 8.59 7.47 3.28
C ASN A 53 8.18 6.24 4.12
N PRO A 54 8.97 5.16 4.12
CA PRO A 54 8.71 3.98 4.94
C PRO A 54 8.59 4.30 6.43
N LEU A 55 7.60 3.69 7.08
CA LEU A 55 7.42 3.79 8.53
C LEU A 55 7.75 2.47 9.21
N ARG A 56 8.70 2.52 10.14
CA ARG A 56 8.97 1.43 11.08
C ARG A 56 8.11 1.61 12.31
N ILE A 57 7.26 0.63 12.57
CA ILE A 57 6.29 0.63 13.66
C ILE A 57 6.64 -0.53 14.59
N THR A 58 6.93 -0.20 15.84
CA THR A 58 7.06 -1.19 16.91
C THR A 58 5.84 -1.09 17.79
N VAL A 59 5.06 -2.15 17.86
CA VAL A 59 3.91 -2.24 18.76
C VAL A 59 4.24 -3.24 19.85
N ALA A 60 3.98 -2.83 21.07
CA ALA A 60 4.05 -3.71 22.22
C ALA A 60 2.67 -3.67 22.92
N SER A 61 2.14 -4.84 23.27
CA SER A 61 0.85 -4.94 23.95
C SER A 61 0.91 -5.90 25.13
N SER A 62 0.15 -5.58 26.17
CA SER A 62 -0.16 -6.52 27.25
C SER A 62 -1.33 -7.46 26.91
N ALA A 63 -2.06 -7.20 25.82
CA ALA A 63 -3.19 -8.00 25.39
C ALA A 63 -2.74 -9.31 24.74
N SER A 64 -3.47 -10.39 25.01
CA SER A 64 -3.25 -11.73 24.42
C SER A 64 -3.75 -11.86 22.96
N LYS A 65 -4.26 -10.77 22.37
CA LYS A 65 -4.91 -10.75 21.05
C LYS A 65 -4.12 -9.91 20.04
N MET A 66 -4.25 -10.32 18.78
CA MET A 66 -3.63 -9.70 17.61
C MET A 66 -4.03 -8.21 17.50
N SER A 67 -3.02 -7.35 17.49
CA SER A 67 -3.20 -5.91 17.30
C SER A 67 -3.17 -5.57 15.82
N SER A 68 -4.10 -4.74 15.38
CA SER A 68 -4.09 -4.17 14.03
C SER A 68 -3.64 -2.71 14.10
N VAL A 69 -2.98 -2.25 13.04
CA VAL A 69 -2.46 -0.90 12.93
C VAL A 69 -2.98 -0.30 11.64
N VAL A 70 -3.62 0.84 11.74
CA VAL A 70 -3.99 1.68 10.61
C VAL A 70 -2.88 2.72 10.42
N VAL A 71 -2.27 2.70 9.25
CA VAL A 71 -1.15 3.57 8.88
C VAL A 71 -1.57 4.44 7.71
N LYS A 72 -1.62 5.75 7.88
CA LYS A 72 -1.76 6.70 6.78
C LYS A 72 -0.37 7.17 6.36
N LEU A 73 0.11 6.69 5.22
CA LEU A 73 1.36 7.09 4.60
C LEU A 73 1.13 8.33 3.73
N ALA A 74 1.85 9.41 3.99
CA ALA A 74 1.84 10.60 3.16
C ALA A 74 2.83 10.47 2.00
N HIS A 75 2.36 10.70 0.78
CA HIS A 75 3.21 10.63 -0.40
C HIS A 75 4.20 11.78 -0.43
N THR A 76 5.40 11.53 -0.97
CA THR A 76 6.41 12.57 -1.16
C THR A 76 6.08 13.51 -2.33
N ALA A 77 5.22 13.07 -3.24
CA ALA A 77 4.68 13.83 -4.37
C ALA A 77 3.27 13.31 -4.72
N PRO A 78 2.42 14.12 -5.40
CA PRO A 78 1.14 13.64 -5.90
C PRO A 78 1.31 12.43 -6.82
N VAL A 79 0.53 11.38 -6.61
CA VAL A 79 0.47 10.18 -7.46
C VAL A 79 -0.88 10.15 -8.18
N GLU A 80 -0.84 9.94 -9.50
CA GLU A 80 -2.05 9.75 -10.29
C GLU A 80 -2.46 8.28 -10.28
N TYR A 81 -3.56 8.00 -9.58
CA TYR A 81 -4.18 6.68 -9.58
C TYR A 81 -5.34 6.64 -10.58
N THR A 82 -5.63 5.45 -11.08
CA THR A 82 -6.85 5.23 -11.86
C THR A 82 -8.04 5.28 -10.91
N ASP A 83 -8.89 6.30 -11.05
CA ASP A 83 -10.13 6.34 -10.31
C ASP A 83 -11.10 5.25 -10.81
N GLY A 84 -12.01 4.80 -9.95
CA GLY A 84 -12.93 3.70 -10.29
C GLY A 84 -13.95 4.03 -11.38
N ILE A 85 -14.17 5.30 -11.68
CA ILE A 85 -15.07 5.72 -12.77
C ILE A 85 -14.31 5.70 -14.09
N ALA A 86 -13.04 6.10 -14.07
CA ALA A 86 -12.13 6.12 -15.19
C ALA A 86 -11.74 4.69 -15.58
N SER A 87 -11.60 3.75 -14.65
CA SER A 87 -11.37 2.33 -14.99
C SER A 87 -12.50 1.75 -15.85
N ASP A 88 -13.75 2.09 -15.55
CA ASP A 88 -14.92 1.60 -16.27
C ASP A 88 -15.08 2.24 -17.66
N LEU A 89 -14.53 3.45 -17.83
CA LEU A 89 -14.53 4.18 -19.10
C LEU A 89 -13.30 3.87 -19.98
N MET A 90 -12.27 3.22 -19.43
CA MET A 90 -11.03 2.85 -20.14
C MET A 90 -11.16 1.50 -20.89
N VAL A 91 -12.21 1.40 -21.70
CA VAL A 91 -12.48 0.23 -22.56
C VAL A 91 -12.35 0.63 -24.02
N PHE A 92 -11.43 0.00 -24.73
CA PHE A 92 -11.26 0.20 -26.17
C PHE A 92 -11.94 -0.92 -26.94
N ASN A 93 -12.84 -0.55 -27.83
CA ASN A 93 -13.52 -1.46 -28.74
C ASN A 93 -13.12 -1.16 -30.18
N THR A 94 -12.61 -2.15 -30.89
CA THR A 94 -12.32 -2.06 -32.33
C THR A 94 -13.18 -3.07 -33.07
N THR A 95 -14.00 -2.58 -33.99
CA THR A 95 -14.76 -3.44 -34.91
C THR A 95 -13.87 -3.78 -36.09
N CYS A 96 -13.40 -5.03 -36.15
CA CYS A 96 -12.68 -5.58 -37.28
C CYS A 96 -13.67 -6.00 -38.37
N LEU A 97 -13.57 -5.35 -39.52
CA LEU A 97 -14.26 -5.75 -40.74
C LEU A 97 -13.39 -6.80 -41.44
N LEU A 98 -14.01 -7.89 -41.91
CA LEU A 98 -13.32 -8.93 -42.67
C LEU A 98 -12.96 -8.39 -44.06
N GLU A 99 -11.93 -7.56 -44.12
CA GLU A 99 -11.37 -7.02 -45.35
C GLU A 99 -9.96 -7.57 -45.55
N ASP A 100 -9.55 -7.73 -46.81
CA ASP A 100 -8.22 -8.25 -47.19
C ASP A 100 -7.07 -7.28 -46.82
N SER A 101 -7.36 -6.19 -46.12
CA SER A 101 -6.41 -5.17 -45.67
C SER A 101 -5.92 -5.44 -44.24
N VAL A 102 -4.60 -5.41 -44.07
CA VAL A 102 -3.92 -5.34 -42.77
C VAL A 102 -4.30 -4.02 -42.10
N SER A 103 -5.00 -4.08 -40.96
CA SER A 103 -5.32 -2.91 -40.14
C SER A 103 -4.89 -3.12 -38.69
N VAL A 104 -4.19 -2.13 -38.15
CA VAL A 104 -3.73 -2.08 -36.76
C VAL A 104 -4.21 -0.78 -36.14
N HIS A 105 -4.88 -0.88 -34.99
CA HIS A 105 -5.41 0.26 -34.25
C HIS A 105 -4.69 0.37 -32.91
N GLU A 106 -4.08 1.52 -32.64
CA GLU A 106 -3.38 1.77 -31.37
C GLU A 106 -4.19 2.70 -30.47
N TYR A 107 -4.25 2.36 -29.19
CA TYR A 107 -4.95 3.09 -28.16
C TYR A 107 -4.00 3.34 -26.99
N THR A 108 -3.86 4.60 -26.58
CA THR A 108 -3.03 4.96 -25.41
C THR A 108 -3.91 5.15 -24.19
N CYS A 109 -3.59 4.42 -23.12
CA CYS A 109 -4.26 4.57 -21.84
C CYS A 109 -3.90 5.91 -21.18
N PRO A 110 -4.88 6.76 -20.82
CA PRO A 110 -4.63 8.13 -20.40
C PRO A 110 -3.86 8.26 -19.08
N VAL A 111 -3.94 7.25 -18.20
CA VAL A 111 -3.32 7.28 -16.86
C VAL A 111 -2.03 6.47 -16.80
N SER A 112 -2.00 5.27 -17.40
CA SER A 112 -0.82 4.40 -17.37
C SER A 112 0.16 4.64 -18.52
N ASN A 113 -0.23 5.43 -19.53
CA ASN A 113 0.48 5.57 -20.82
C ASN A 113 0.76 4.23 -21.51
N PHE A 114 0.05 3.16 -21.12
CA PHE A 114 0.16 1.85 -21.74
C PHE A 114 -0.50 1.88 -23.11
N VAL A 115 0.19 1.35 -24.12
CA VAL A 115 -0.32 1.31 -25.50
C VAL A 115 -0.89 -0.08 -25.78
N ILE A 116 -2.16 -0.09 -26.19
CA ILE A 116 -2.88 -1.28 -26.63
C ILE A 116 -2.96 -1.26 -28.15
N ALA A 117 -2.53 -2.34 -28.79
CA ALA A 117 -2.62 -2.51 -30.24
C ALA A 117 -3.64 -3.61 -30.58
N HIS A 118 -4.70 -3.25 -31.31
CA HIS A 118 -5.64 -4.18 -31.90
C HIS A 118 -5.25 -4.47 -33.35
N ASN A 119 -4.84 -5.70 -33.62
CA ASN A 119 -4.51 -6.14 -34.97
C ASN A 119 -5.72 -6.87 -35.57
N CYS A 120 -6.39 -6.23 -36.53
CA CYS A 120 -7.59 -6.74 -37.19
C CYS A 120 -7.28 -7.58 -38.44
N THR A 121 -6.01 -7.86 -38.74
CA THR A 121 -5.61 -8.58 -39.96
C THR A 121 -6.25 -9.97 -40.04
N GLY A 122 -7.14 -10.17 -41.01
CA GLY A 122 -7.86 -11.44 -41.20
C GLY A 122 -8.87 -11.77 -40.09
N LEU A 123 -9.18 -10.82 -39.21
CA LEU A 123 -10.14 -11.01 -38.12
C LEU A 123 -11.48 -10.33 -38.43
N ARG A 124 -12.56 -10.96 -38.00
CA ARG A 124 -13.92 -10.40 -38.03
C ARG A 124 -14.50 -10.41 -36.63
N GLY A 125 -15.02 -9.28 -36.18
CA GLY A 125 -15.67 -9.17 -34.88
C GLY A 125 -15.28 -7.89 -34.15
N VAL A 126 -15.48 -7.88 -32.82
CA VAL A 126 -15.10 -6.76 -31.97
C VAL A 126 -13.96 -7.22 -31.06
N MET A 127 -12.85 -6.51 -31.11
CA MET A 127 -11.77 -6.64 -30.13
C MET A 127 -12.02 -5.66 -29.00
N THR A 128 -12.05 -6.16 -27.77
CA THR A 128 -12.23 -5.36 -26.55
C THR A 128 -11.02 -5.51 -25.66
N SER A 129 -10.40 -4.39 -25.28
CA SER A 129 -9.29 -4.36 -24.33
C SER A 129 -9.53 -3.30 -23.26
N TYR A 130 -8.89 -3.50 -22.12
CA TYR A 130 -9.02 -2.66 -20.93
C TYR A 130 -7.66 -2.07 -20.55
N CYS A 131 -7.64 -0.84 -20.08
CA CYS A 131 -6.42 -0.28 -19.52
C CYS A 131 -6.05 -0.91 -18.18
N PRO A 132 -4.74 -1.07 -17.90
CA PRO A 132 -4.30 -1.46 -16.57
C PRO A 132 -4.65 -0.37 -15.56
N VAL A 133 -5.24 -0.78 -14.43
CA VAL A 133 -5.63 0.11 -13.32
C VAL A 133 -4.41 0.37 -12.44
N LEU A 134 -4.07 1.64 -12.23
CA LEU A 134 -3.04 2.05 -11.28
C LEU A 134 -3.68 2.26 -9.90
N THR A 135 -3.40 1.36 -8.97
CA THR A 135 -3.81 1.46 -7.57
C THR A 135 -2.60 1.32 -6.66
N PRO A 136 -2.55 2.01 -5.52
CA PRO A 136 -1.46 1.82 -4.59
C PRO A 136 -1.51 0.42 -3.98
N SER A 137 -0.36 -0.02 -3.48
CA SER A 137 -0.23 -1.23 -2.68
C SER A 137 0.44 -0.92 -1.35
N CYS A 138 0.04 -1.63 -0.30
CA CYS A 138 0.73 -1.60 0.99
C CYS A 138 1.58 -2.87 1.09
N ALA A 139 2.83 -2.72 1.49
CA ALA A 139 3.72 -3.85 1.73
C ALA A 139 4.41 -3.75 3.08
N ILE A 140 4.81 -4.91 3.60
CA ILE A 140 5.74 -5.02 4.72
C ILE A 140 7.12 -5.24 4.13
N LEU A 141 8.05 -4.37 4.46
CA LEU A 141 9.44 -4.52 4.12
C LEU A 141 10.12 -5.43 5.16
N ASP A 142 10.82 -6.46 4.68
CA ASP A 142 11.77 -7.20 5.51
C ASP A 142 13.17 -6.57 5.33
N PRO A 143 13.69 -5.85 6.34
CA PRO A 143 15.00 -5.19 6.23
C PRO A 143 16.16 -6.19 6.17
N SER A 144 15.97 -7.44 6.60
CA SER A 144 17.00 -8.47 6.56
C SER A 144 17.12 -9.14 5.19
N ALA A 145 15.99 -9.31 4.50
CA ALA A 145 15.93 -9.91 3.16
C ALA A 145 15.91 -8.87 2.03
N SER A 146 15.70 -7.58 2.35
CA SER A 146 15.45 -6.52 1.35
C SER A 146 14.31 -6.88 0.39
N THR A 147 13.28 -7.56 0.91
CA THR A 147 12.13 -8.02 0.13
C THR A 147 10.85 -7.35 0.59
N LEU A 148 9.96 -7.05 -0.35
CA LEU A 148 8.63 -6.52 -0.09
C LEU A 148 7.60 -7.67 -0.04
N THR A 149 6.82 -7.73 1.03
CA THR A 149 5.72 -8.67 1.18
C THR A 149 4.40 -7.93 0.98
N HIS A 150 3.77 -8.13 -0.17
CA HIS A 150 2.46 -7.56 -0.53
C HIS A 150 1.28 -8.46 -0.08
N ASN A 151 1.45 -9.19 1.02
CA ASN A 151 0.42 -10.13 1.46
C ASN A 151 -0.79 -9.37 2.03
N SER A 152 -1.91 -9.41 1.30
CA SER A 152 -3.16 -8.72 1.66
C SER A 152 -3.77 -9.16 3.00
N THR A 153 -3.38 -10.33 3.51
CA THR A 153 -3.77 -10.80 4.85
C THR A 153 -2.95 -10.15 5.97
N GLN A 154 -1.75 -9.65 5.66
CA GLN A 154 -0.86 -8.98 6.59
C GLN A 154 -0.96 -7.45 6.50
N CYS A 155 -1.02 -6.88 5.30
CA CYS A 155 -1.25 -5.46 5.08
C CYS A 155 -2.09 -5.25 3.82
N ARG A 156 -3.12 -4.41 3.91
CA ARG A 156 -3.94 -4.03 2.75
C ARG A 156 -4.26 -2.55 2.74
N VAL A 157 -4.46 -2.00 1.54
CA VAL A 157 -4.97 -0.64 1.37
C VAL A 157 -6.44 -0.60 1.80
N THR A 158 -6.81 0.40 2.59
CA THR A 158 -8.20 0.67 3.00
C THR A 158 -8.75 1.97 2.40
N ALA A 159 -7.89 2.94 2.12
CA ALA A 159 -8.24 4.18 1.46
C ALA A 159 -6.99 4.79 0.81
N PHE A 160 -7.15 5.55 -0.26
CA PHE A 160 -6.06 6.30 -0.86
C PHE A 160 -6.59 7.54 -1.58
N ASP A 161 -5.71 8.53 -1.71
CA ASP A 161 -5.87 9.72 -2.54
C ASP A 161 -4.53 10.07 -3.19
N ALA A 162 -4.47 11.14 -3.98
CA ALA A 162 -3.23 11.53 -4.67
C ALA A 162 -2.06 11.81 -3.70
N MET A 163 -2.34 12.16 -2.44
CA MET A 163 -1.34 12.60 -1.46
C MET A 163 -1.11 11.59 -0.34
N SER A 164 -1.89 10.52 -0.24
CA SER A 164 -1.78 9.56 0.84
C SER A 164 -2.35 8.19 0.53
N THR A 165 -1.76 7.18 1.15
CA THR A 165 -2.25 5.80 1.13
C THR A 165 -2.47 5.34 2.57
N THR A 166 -3.67 4.83 2.86
CA THR A 166 -4.02 4.27 4.17
C THR A 166 -3.98 2.76 4.11
N CYS A 167 -3.14 2.17 4.95
CA CYS A 167 -2.92 0.74 5.10
C CYS A 167 -3.53 0.24 6.41
N LEU A 168 -4.16 -0.92 6.39
CA LEU A 168 -4.48 -1.70 7.58
C LEU A 168 -3.55 -2.90 7.62
N CYS A 169 -2.72 -2.93 8.65
CA CYS A 169 -1.71 -3.95 8.87
C CYS A 169 -1.98 -4.74 10.15
N ASN A 170 -1.68 -6.01 10.10
CA ASN A 170 -1.86 -6.96 11.16
C ASN A 170 -0.50 -7.24 11.81
N VAL A 171 -0.35 -6.89 13.08
CA VAL A 171 0.88 -7.17 13.84
C VAL A 171 0.75 -8.58 14.39
N THR A 172 1.45 -9.54 13.77
CA THR A 172 1.59 -10.86 14.36
C THR A 172 2.58 -10.77 15.50
N SER A 173 2.15 -11.18 16.70
CA SER A 173 3.08 -11.41 17.80
C SER A 173 4.13 -12.42 17.39
N THR A 174 5.39 -12.01 17.42
CA THR A 174 6.44 -12.97 17.69
C THR A 174 6.54 -13.06 19.21
N SER A 175 5.96 -14.08 19.82
CA SER A 175 6.18 -14.37 21.23
C SER A 175 7.66 -14.71 21.39
N VAL A 176 8.47 -13.69 21.65
CA VAL A 176 9.90 -13.86 21.84
C VAL A 176 10.03 -14.57 23.18
N THR A 177 10.34 -15.87 23.14
CA THR A 177 10.74 -16.65 24.32
C THR A 177 12.13 -16.19 24.79
N ARG A 178 12.32 -14.90 25.06
CA ARG A 178 13.51 -14.38 25.73
C ARG A 178 13.20 -14.20 27.21
N ARG A 179 14.02 -14.91 27.99
CA ARG A 179 14.03 -15.00 29.45
C ARG A 179 13.91 -13.61 30.10
N ARG A 180 12.86 -13.46 30.90
CA ARG A 180 12.38 -12.28 31.63
C ARG A 180 13.46 -11.45 32.33
N LEU A 181 13.24 -10.13 32.37
CA LEU A 181 13.08 -9.41 33.63
C LEU A 181 11.97 -8.36 33.49
N SER A 182 10.97 -8.48 34.38
CA SER A 182 9.91 -7.54 34.78
C SER A 182 8.91 -6.96 33.75
N SER A 183 7.70 -7.54 33.78
CA SER A 183 6.36 -6.91 33.76
C SER A 183 6.00 -5.88 32.69
N GLU A 184 5.23 -6.33 31.68
CA GLU A 184 3.86 -5.87 31.31
C GLU A 184 3.54 -5.89 29.81
N LEU A 185 4.51 -6.05 28.91
CA LEU A 185 4.24 -6.17 27.48
C LEU A 185 4.67 -7.55 26.99
N ALA A 186 3.74 -8.51 27.01
CA ALA A 186 3.97 -9.90 26.67
C ALA A 186 4.08 -10.14 25.15
N ASP A 187 3.70 -9.13 24.36
CA ASP A 187 3.53 -9.21 22.93
C ASP A 187 4.24 -8.05 22.25
N SER A 188 5.21 -8.31 21.38
CA SER A 188 5.91 -7.24 20.64
C SER A 188 6.12 -7.64 19.19
N GLY A 189 5.77 -6.73 18.27
CA GLY A 189 5.98 -6.88 16.84
C GLY A 189 6.60 -5.62 16.23
N VAL A 190 7.41 -5.80 15.19
CA VAL A 190 8.00 -4.73 14.39
C VAL A 190 7.54 -4.90 12.95
N LEU A 191 7.06 -3.82 12.33
CA LEU A 191 6.63 -3.79 10.93
C LEU A 191 7.23 -2.56 10.24
N ASP A 192 7.84 -2.75 9.09
CA ASP A 192 8.23 -1.66 8.20
C ASP A 192 7.18 -1.54 7.09
N VAL A 193 6.30 -0.54 7.18
CA VAL A 193 5.17 -0.37 6.26
C VAL A 193 5.54 0.63 5.17
N VAL A 194 5.31 0.24 3.92
CA VAL A 194 5.58 1.05 2.73
C VAL A 194 4.36 1.12 1.81
N SER A 195 4.29 2.19 1.01
CA SER A 195 3.37 2.30 -0.12
C SER A 195 4.16 2.40 -1.42
N SER A 196 3.70 1.67 -2.42
CA SER A 196 4.21 1.67 -3.80
C SER A 196 3.07 1.57 -4.79
#